data_AF-A0A8X7CSB5-F1
#
_entry.id   AF-A0A8X7CSB5-F1
#
_cell.length_a   1.000
_cell.length_b   1.000
_cell.length_c   1.000
_cell.angle_alpha   90.00
_cell.angle_beta   90.00
_cell.angle_gamma   90.00
#
_symmetry.space_group_name_H-M   'P 1'
#
loop_
_entity.id
_entity.type
_entity.pdbx_description
1 polymer ?
#
loop_
_entity_poly.entity_id
_entity_poly.type
_entity_poly.pdbx_seq_one_letter_code
_entity_poly.pdbx_strand_id
1 'polypeptide(L)'
;MFLLIFLARIKSGCRYQDVAYGAVVTIKNYRTGGGYLHSHWHLYPEGVGARQQQVTAYSHKDENNKWMIKKFNLEPNLSRDNPVELVLNGDLIRLEHAVTRRNLHSHKEVAPITKRHQQVTCYGENGTGDTNDVWRLEIIGEDKRIPVSTVTSKIRFIHSLTGCALHSDSKQLPKWGYEQMEVSCNPNLRDPNNLWNIEDNYFPKLPNVSFEVYAPSFLERFLESHAVMFQGNSGLKPKEGEITSRPWQWPINLRGQFFSGQQLRIYLLGNPVIWWGNLVLLQLFFILKLVFSVLEQRGLQLVQTLKELNDKTINASFWLFLGWALHYLPFFAMSRVLYFHHYFPALIFNSMLSAVILNYLLNVLGHILPEILAKFIQHLVLGLTLACVVYSFILFSPLAYGMDNSAAANSSTSRIKWLDSWEF
;
A
#
# COMPACT_ATOMS: atom_id res chain seq x y z
N MET A 1 0.92 7.56 6.35
CA MET A 1 0.01 8.30 7.25
C MET A 1 -0.07 7.73 8.67
N PHE A 2 0.23 6.44 8.91
CA PHE A 2 0.08 5.84 10.26
C PHE A 2 1.24 6.11 11.24
N LEU A 3 2.48 6.35 10.77
CA LEU A 3 3.59 6.73 11.67
C LEU A 3 3.56 8.22 12.06
N LEU A 4 2.99 9.09 11.20
CA LEU A 4 2.87 10.53 11.43
C LEU A 4 1.80 10.88 12.49
N ILE A 5 0.76 10.06 12.63
CA ILE A 5 -0.18 10.16 13.76
C ILE A 5 0.47 9.59 15.04
N PHE A 6 1.49 8.75 14.92
CA PHE A 6 2.12 8.05 16.04
C PHE A 6 2.99 8.95 16.91
N LEU A 7 3.65 9.96 16.32
CA LEU A 7 4.44 10.95 17.10
C LEU A 7 3.59 12.16 17.54
N ALA A 8 2.51 12.49 16.84
CA ALA A 8 1.70 13.67 17.15
C ALA A 8 0.64 13.45 18.26
N ARG A 9 0.45 12.20 18.74
CA ARG A 9 -0.60 11.87 19.72
C ARG A 9 -0.13 11.22 21.00
N ILE A 10 1.18 11.23 21.30
CA ILE A 10 1.71 10.80 22.59
C ILE A 10 1.87 12.03 23.49
N LYS A 11 0.73 12.62 23.88
CA LYS A 11 0.67 13.32 25.16
C LYS A 11 0.42 12.24 26.21
N SER A 12 1.24 12.28 27.27
CA SER A 12 1.09 11.55 28.54
C SER A 12 1.21 10.01 28.51
N GLY A 13 2.44 9.51 28.57
CA GLY A 13 2.75 8.19 29.13
C GLY A 13 4.15 8.19 29.72
N CYS A 14 4.30 7.94 31.02
CA CYS A 14 5.62 7.71 31.62
C CYS A 14 6.21 6.43 31.04
N ARG A 15 7.41 6.48 30.47
CA ARG A 15 8.13 5.30 29.98
C ARG A 15 9.47 5.19 30.67
N TYR A 16 9.72 4.03 31.22
CA TYR A 16 11.00 3.69 31.85
C TYR A 16 11.92 3.09 30.79
N GLN A 17 13.15 3.60 30.67
CA GLN A 17 14.08 3.18 29.62
C GLN A 17 14.45 1.71 29.73
N ASP A 18 14.85 1.25 30.92
CA ASP A 18 15.21 -0.14 31.15
C ASP A 18 14.00 -0.95 31.63
N VAL A 19 14.03 -2.25 31.36
CA VAL A 19 12.94 -3.17 31.70
C VAL A 19 13.33 -3.98 32.93
N ALA A 20 12.49 -3.93 33.96
CA ALA A 20 12.67 -4.65 35.21
C ALA A 20 11.75 -5.86 35.33
N TYR A 21 12.15 -6.85 36.13
CA TYR A 21 11.26 -7.94 36.52
C TYR A 21 10.06 -7.40 37.31
N GLY A 22 8.86 -7.86 36.93
CA GLY A 22 7.58 -7.37 37.45
C GLY A 22 7.03 -6.14 36.70
N ALA A 23 7.75 -5.61 35.71
CA ALA A 23 7.25 -4.53 34.86
C ALA A 23 6.10 -5.01 33.97
N VAL A 24 5.13 -4.11 33.76
CA VAL A 24 4.05 -4.32 32.80
C VAL A 24 4.44 -3.65 31.49
N VAL A 25 4.54 -4.45 30.43
CA VAL A 25 5.03 -4.03 29.12
C VAL A 25 4.01 -4.27 28.02
N THR A 26 4.16 -3.55 26.92
CA THR A 26 3.57 -3.93 25.64
C THR A 26 4.67 -4.33 24.67
N ILE A 27 4.48 -5.44 23.98
CA ILE A 27 5.48 -6.04 23.10
C ILE A 27 4.96 -5.95 21.67
N LYS A 28 5.75 -5.41 20.75
CA LYS A 28 5.36 -5.20 19.36
C LYS A 28 6.31 -5.93 18.42
N ASN A 29 5.77 -6.52 17.36
CA ASN A 29 6.60 -7.15 16.33
C ASN A 29 7.36 -6.06 15.56
N TYR A 30 8.68 -6.27 15.36
CA TYR A 30 9.58 -5.25 14.83
C TYR A 30 9.34 -4.94 13.35
N ARG A 31 8.68 -5.84 12.59
CA ARG A 31 8.43 -5.63 11.16
C ARG A 31 7.55 -4.40 10.92
N THR A 32 7.68 -3.80 9.74
CA THR A 32 6.79 -2.71 9.31
C THR A 32 5.34 -3.21 9.27
N GLY A 33 4.46 -2.51 9.99
CA GLY A 33 3.05 -2.91 10.16
C GLY A 33 2.85 -4.11 11.11
N GLY A 34 3.84 -4.45 11.93
CA GLY A 34 3.72 -5.46 12.98
C GLY A 34 2.72 -5.07 14.07
N GLY A 35 2.01 -6.07 14.60
CA GLY A 35 1.05 -5.90 15.69
C GLY A 35 1.68 -6.04 17.08
N TYR A 36 0.89 -5.67 18.09
CA TYR A 36 1.16 -5.95 19.50
C TYR A 36 0.85 -7.40 19.84
N LEU A 37 1.71 -8.04 20.62
CA LEU A 37 1.39 -9.32 21.23
C LEU A 37 0.12 -9.16 22.09
N HIS A 38 -0.90 -9.92 21.76
CA HIS A 38 -2.26 -9.74 22.25
C HIS A 38 -2.84 -11.07 22.69
N SER A 39 -3.70 -11.03 23.71
CA SER A 39 -4.48 -12.20 24.11
C SER A 39 -5.81 -11.80 24.71
N HIS A 40 -6.84 -12.63 24.52
CA HIS A 40 -8.20 -12.39 25.01
C HIS A 40 -8.82 -13.70 25.47
N TRP A 41 -9.93 -13.64 26.20
CA TRP A 41 -10.54 -14.81 26.86
C TRP A 41 -11.00 -15.96 25.92
N HIS A 42 -11.10 -15.73 24.62
CA HIS A 42 -11.49 -16.77 23.65
C HIS A 42 -10.40 -17.83 23.46
N LEU A 43 -10.85 -19.08 23.34
CA LEU A 43 -10.00 -20.25 23.11
C LEU A 43 -9.87 -20.53 21.60
N TYR A 44 -8.81 -21.21 21.18
CA TYR A 44 -8.76 -21.78 19.84
C TYR A 44 -9.94 -22.76 19.65
N PRO A 45 -10.59 -22.76 18.47
CA PRO A 45 -11.72 -23.63 18.21
C PRO A 45 -11.28 -25.10 18.14
N GLU A 46 -12.25 -26.00 18.27
CA GLU A 46 -12.02 -27.43 18.13
C GLU A 46 -11.45 -27.77 16.74
N GLY A 47 -10.48 -28.68 16.70
CA GLY A 47 -9.75 -29.04 15.47
C GLY A 47 -8.61 -28.10 15.07
N VAL A 48 -8.37 -27.01 15.82
CA VAL A 48 -7.27 -26.06 15.58
C VAL A 48 -6.27 -26.13 16.74
N GLY A 49 -5.47 -27.21 16.76
CA GLY A 49 -4.46 -27.46 17.78
C GLY A 49 -5.05 -27.63 19.19
N ALA A 50 -4.31 -27.20 20.21
CA ALA A 50 -4.78 -27.24 21.59
C ALA A 50 -5.87 -26.19 21.84
N ARG A 51 -6.94 -26.61 22.54
CA ARG A 51 -8.06 -25.77 22.95
C ARG A 51 -7.70 -24.89 24.16
N GLN A 52 -6.73 -24.01 23.96
CA GLN A 52 -6.21 -23.07 24.95
C GLN A 52 -6.49 -21.63 24.51
N GLN A 53 -6.18 -20.65 25.39
CA GLN A 53 -6.48 -19.24 25.12
C GLN A 53 -5.66 -18.73 23.92
N GLN A 54 -6.32 -17.97 23.04
CA GLN A 54 -5.71 -17.47 21.82
C GLN A 54 -4.64 -16.43 22.10
N VAL A 55 -3.56 -16.47 21.33
CA VAL A 55 -2.55 -15.42 21.26
C VAL A 55 -2.44 -14.96 19.83
N THR A 56 -2.47 -13.65 19.62
CA THR A 56 -2.51 -13.02 18.31
C THR A 56 -1.62 -11.78 18.28
N ALA A 57 -1.47 -11.19 17.11
CA ALA A 57 -0.88 -9.88 16.96
C ALA A 57 -1.95 -8.87 16.53
N TYR A 58 -2.22 -7.89 17.39
CA TYR A 58 -3.27 -6.90 17.20
C TYR A 58 -2.71 -5.54 16.79
N SER A 59 -3.34 -4.86 15.83
CA SER A 59 -2.80 -3.62 15.24
C SER A 59 -3.03 -2.36 16.08
N HIS A 60 -3.88 -2.42 17.09
CA HIS A 60 -4.29 -1.26 17.89
C HIS A 60 -3.84 -1.38 19.34
N LYS A 61 -3.74 -0.24 20.03
CA LYS A 61 -3.46 -0.19 21.46
C LYS A 61 -4.68 -0.66 22.24
N ASP A 62 -4.49 -1.61 23.15
CA ASP A 62 -5.52 -2.24 23.95
C ASP A 62 -4.95 -2.66 25.32
N GLU A 63 -5.79 -2.76 26.34
CA GLU A 63 -5.40 -3.27 27.65
C GLU A 63 -4.98 -4.75 27.60
N ASN A 64 -5.54 -5.52 26.66
CA ASN A 64 -5.17 -6.90 26.36
C ASN A 64 -3.82 -7.06 25.64
N ASN A 65 -3.10 -5.96 25.40
CA ASN A 65 -1.72 -5.99 24.90
C ASN A 65 -0.69 -5.98 26.04
N LYS A 66 -1.13 -5.93 27.31
CA LYS A 66 -0.26 -5.77 28.46
C LYS A 66 0.21 -7.12 28.99
N TRP A 67 1.52 -7.26 29.16
CA TRP A 67 2.20 -8.45 29.65
C TRP A 67 3.10 -8.10 30.83
N MET A 68 3.13 -8.93 31.87
CA MET A 68 4.07 -8.80 32.97
C MET A 68 5.26 -9.72 32.73
N ILE A 69 6.47 -9.16 32.76
CA ILE A 69 7.70 -9.96 32.65
C ILE A 69 8.08 -10.48 34.04
N LYS A 70 8.19 -11.81 34.17
CA LYS A 70 8.57 -12.49 35.40
C LYS A 70 9.84 -13.32 35.20
N LYS A 71 10.54 -13.61 36.29
CA LYS A 71 11.58 -14.65 36.28
C LYS A 71 10.91 -16.00 36.04
N PHE A 72 11.60 -16.90 35.36
CA PHE A 72 11.02 -18.23 35.06
C PHE A 72 10.70 -19.07 36.30
N ASN A 73 11.38 -18.81 37.43
CA ASN A 73 11.32 -19.63 38.66
C ASN A 73 10.85 -18.88 39.91
N LEU A 74 10.59 -17.58 39.83
CA LEU A 74 10.27 -16.73 40.98
C LEU A 74 9.16 -15.75 40.65
N GLU A 75 8.21 -15.62 41.57
CA GLU A 75 7.21 -14.56 41.52
C GLU A 75 7.84 -13.20 41.85
N PRO A 76 7.45 -12.12 41.15
CA PRO A 76 8.01 -10.80 41.38
C PRO A 76 7.58 -10.27 42.75
N ASN A 77 8.54 -10.02 43.64
CA ASN A 77 8.28 -9.38 44.92
C ASN A 77 8.36 -7.85 44.79
N LEU A 78 7.21 -7.22 44.53
CA LEU A 78 7.06 -5.78 44.28
C LEU A 78 7.12 -4.90 45.55
N SER A 79 7.48 -5.46 46.71
CA SER A 79 7.63 -4.71 47.97
C SER A 79 8.58 -3.52 47.80
N ARG A 80 8.29 -2.39 48.46
CA ARG A 80 9.08 -1.15 48.31
C ARG A 80 10.56 -1.36 48.63
N ASP A 81 10.87 -2.22 49.59
CA ASP A 81 12.22 -2.44 50.12
C ASP A 81 13.11 -3.32 49.23
N ASN A 82 12.54 -4.01 48.22
CA ASN A 82 13.36 -4.85 47.33
C ASN A 82 14.07 -4.03 46.25
N PRO A 83 15.33 -4.39 45.93
CA PRO A 83 16.08 -3.78 44.85
C PRO A 83 15.41 -4.04 43.50
N VAL A 84 15.57 -3.09 42.57
CA VAL A 84 15.09 -3.23 41.20
C VAL A 84 16.02 -4.19 40.45
N GLU A 85 15.46 -5.29 39.97
CA GLU A 85 16.19 -6.25 39.15
C GLU A 85 15.84 -6.05 37.67
N LEU A 86 16.84 -5.74 36.86
CA LEU A 86 16.68 -5.55 35.42
C LEU A 86 16.64 -6.90 34.68
N VAL A 87 15.89 -6.93 33.58
CA VAL A 87 15.88 -8.03 32.63
C VAL A 87 17.09 -7.90 31.73
N LEU A 88 17.92 -8.94 31.66
CA LEU A 88 19.18 -8.92 30.94
C LEU A 88 19.16 -9.85 29.72
N ASN A 89 20.02 -9.57 28.75
CA ASN A 89 20.21 -10.42 27.58
C ASN A 89 20.65 -11.84 27.97
N GLY A 90 19.89 -12.83 27.52
CA GLY A 90 20.08 -14.26 27.77
C GLY A 90 19.26 -14.82 28.93
N ASP A 91 18.52 -13.98 29.66
CA ASP A 91 17.72 -14.40 30.80
C ASP A 91 16.53 -15.28 30.39
N LEU A 92 16.15 -16.20 31.30
CA LEU A 92 14.95 -17.02 31.18
C LEU A 92 13.79 -16.34 31.90
N ILE A 93 12.72 -16.09 31.17
CA ILE A 93 11.56 -15.32 31.62
C ILE A 93 10.26 -16.10 31.42
N ARG A 94 9.21 -15.62 32.08
CA ARG A 94 7.80 -15.93 31.78
C ARG A 94 7.09 -14.63 31.45
N LEU A 95 6.16 -14.69 30.50
CA LEU A 95 5.30 -13.56 30.12
C LEU A 95 3.89 -13.87 30.56
N GLU A 96 3.41 -13.20 31.61
CA GLU A 96 2.03 -13.33 32.09
C GLU A 96 1.16 -12.27 31.44
N HIS A 97 0.06 -12.67 30.82
CA HIS A 97 -0.93 -11.74 30.29
C HIS A 97 -1.64 -11.02 31.44
N ALA A 98 -1.60 -9.68 31.45
CA ALA A 98 -2.01 -8.88 32.61
C ALA A 98 -3.50 -9.02 32.95
N VAL A 99 -4.35 -9.17 31.93
CA VAL A 99 -5.81 -9.24 32.10
C VAL A 99 -6.25 -10.65 32.50
N THR A 100 -5.76 -11.69 31.81
CA THR A 100 -6.23 -13.07 32.04
C THR A 100 -5.37 -13.89 32.99
N ARG A 101 -4.22 -13.35 33.42
CA ARG A 101 -3.30 -14.00 34.36
C ARG A 101 -2.77 -15.36 33.89
N ARG A 102 -2.74 -15.57 32.58
CA ARG A 102 -2.21 -16.78 31.93
C ARG A 102 -0.82 -16.51 31.34
N ASN A 103 0.02 -17.53 31.27
CA ASN A 103 1.36 -17.42 30.73
C ASN A 103 1.37 -17.64 29.22
N LEU A 104 2.25 -16.92 28.51
CA LEU A 104 2.59 -17.21 27.13
C LEU A 104 3.23 -18.59 27.04
N HIS A 105 2.64 -19.46 26.24
CA HIS A 105 2.93 -20.88 26.17
C HIS A 105 3.16 -21.32 24.73
N SER A 106 4.01 -22.33 24.53
CA SER A 106 4.13 -23.00 23.23
C SER A 106 4.44 -24.48 23.38
N HIS A 107 3.97 -25.27 22.43
CA HIS A 107 3.97 -26.73 22.48
C HIS A 107 4.06 -27.28 21.05
N LYS A 108 4.26 -28.59 20.91
CA LYS A 108 4.53 -29.22 19.60
C LYS A 108 3.30 -29.35 18.67
N GLU A 109 2.16 -28.79 19.05
CA GLU A 109 0.99 -28.68 18.17
C GLU A 109 1.27 -27.71 17.02
N VAL A 110 0.61 -27.94 15.89
CA VAL A 110 0.83 -27.14 14.68
C VAL A 110 0.11 -25.80 14.77
N ALA A 111 0.75 -24.72 14.31
CA ALA A 111 0.12 -23.40 14.29
C ALA A 111 -1.13 -23.35 13.38
N PRO A 112 -2.12 -22.48 13.69
CA PRO A 112 -3.41 -22.46 12.99
C PRO A 112 -3.31 -22.30 11.47
N ILE A 113 -2.46 -21.39 11.00
CA ILE A 113 -2.27 -21.05 9.58
C ILE A 113 -0.94 -21.57 9.08
N THR A 114 0.16 -21.23 9.77
CA THR A 114 1.50 -21.60 9.30
C THR A 114 1.89 -23.00 9.74
N LYS A 115 1.56 -24.01 8.93
CA LYS A 115 1.70 -25.44 9.27
C LYS A 115 3.12 -25.94 9.60
N ARG A 116 4.15 -25.14 9.31
CA ARG A 116 5.56 -25.46 9.66
C ARG A 116 5.96 -24.93 11.04
N HIS A 117 5.11 -24.12 11.67
CA HIS A 117 5.35 -23.53 12.97
C HIS A 117 4.58 -24.27 14.06
N GLN A 118 5.01 -24.05 15.30
CA GLN A 118 4.35 -24.53 16.51
C GLN A 118 3.30 -23.52 16.98
N GLN A 119 2.23 -24.01 17.58
CA GLN A 119 1.15 -23.20 18.14
C GLN A 119 1.66 -22.42 19.36
N VAL A 120 1.18 -21.18 19.50
CA VAL A 120 1.42 -20.34 20.69
C VAL A 120 0.07 -20.02 21.30
N THR A 121 -0.02 -20.14 22.61
CA THR A 121 -1.26 -20.02 23.38
C THR A 121 -1.01 -19.29 24.70
N CYS A 122 -2.08 -19.00 25.42
CA CYS A 122 -2.03 -18.63 26.83
C CYS A 122 -2.50 -19.82 27.67
N TYR A 123 -1.64 -20.30 28.57
CA TYR A 123 -1.90 -21.47 29.42
C TYR A 123 -1.67 -21.15 30.91
N GLY A 124 -2.18 -22.02 31.78
CA GLY A 124 -2.11 -21.85 33.22
C GLY A 124 -3.13 -20.86 33.78
N GLU A 125 -3.09 -20.65 35.10
CA GLU A 125 -3.96 -19.72 35.83
C GLU A 125 -3.18 -19.02 36.94
N ASN A 126 -3.43 -17.72 37.15
CA ASN A 126 -2.76 -16.91 38.18
C ASN A 126 -1.23 -17.02 38.15
N GLY A 127 -0.64 -17.07 36.95
CA GLY A 127 0.81 -17.21 36.76
C GLY A 127 1.36 -18.61 37.00
N THR A 128 0.55 -19.54 37.53
CA THR A 128 0.93 -20.96 37.64
C THR A 128 0.96 -21.59 36.26
N GLY A 129 1.97 -22.41 36.02
CA GLY A 129 2.34 -22.81 34.68
C GLY A 129 3.38 -23.92 34.68
N ASP A 130 3.77 -24.39 33.51
CA ASP A 130 4.73 -25.48 33.34
C ASP A 130 6.07 -24.98 32.76
N THR A 131 6.90 -25.92 32.30
CA THR A 131 8.19 -25.61 31.67
C THR A 131 8.07 -25.09 30.23
N ASN A 132 6.90 -25.25 29.58
CA ASN A 132 6.60 -24.73 28.24
C ASN A 132 6.20 -23.24 28.25
N ASP A 133 6.14 -22.62 29.44
CA ASP A 133 5.91 -21.18 29.59
C ASP A 133 7.23 -20.38 29.59
N VAL A 134 8.38 -21.07 29.51
CA VAL A 134 9.69 -20.45 29.70
C VAL A 134 10.28 -20.01 28.36
N TRP A 135 10.63 -18.74 28.28
CA TRP A 135 11.22 -18.11 27.11
C TRP A 135 12.59 -17.52 27.46
N ARG A 136 13.60 -17.75 26.63
CA ARG A 136 14.88 -17.03 26.69
C ARG A 136 14.75 -15.73 25.91
N LEU A 137 15.06 -14.61 26.54
CA LEU A 137 15.11 -13.32 25.88
C LEU A 137 16.51 -13.10 25.31
N GLU A 138 16.62 -12.86 24.00
CA GLU A 138 17.87 -12.55 23.32
C GLU A 138 17.80 -11.16 22.67
N ILE A 139 18.78 -10.30 22.94
CA ILE A 139 18.98 -9.04 22.21
C ILE A 139 19.91 -9.31 21.03
N ILE A 140 19.51 -8.88 19.83
CA ILE A 140 20.25 -9.15 18.60
C ILE A 140 21.50 -8.28 18.51
N GLY A 141 22.66 -8.92 18.32
CA GLY A 141 23.93 -8.22 18.07
C GLY A 141 24.58 -7.65 19.33
N GLU A 142 24.07 -8.00 20.51
CA GLU A 142 24.50 -7.49 21.80
C GLU A 142 25.07 -8.62 22.67
N ASP A 143 26.03 -8.28 23.53
CA ASP A 143 26.65 -9.20 24.48
C ASP A 143 25.68 -9.67 25.58
N LYS A 144 26.01 -10.79 26.23
CA LYS A 144 25.27 -11.29 27.38
C LYS A 144 25.28 -10.27 28.51
N ARG A 145 24.21 -10.25 29.32
CA ARG A 145 24.05 -9.37 30.49
C ARG A 145 23.81 -7.88 30.18
N ILE A 146 23.58 -7.51 28.92
CA ILE A 146 23.13 -6.15 28.58
C ILE A 146 21.65 -5.99 28.96
N PRO A 147 21.24 -4.89 29.63
CA PRO A 147 19.86 -4.66 30.01
C PRO A 147 18.96 -4.45 28.78
N VAL A 148 17.73 -4.94 28.88
CA VAL A 148 16.71 -4.71 27.84
C VAL A 148 16.20 -3.28 27.97
N SER A 149 16.34 -2.50 26.91
CA SER A 149 15.82 -1.13 26.83
C SER A 149 14.60 -1.04 25.92
N THR A 150 13.64 -0.20 26.32
CA THR A 150 12.43 0.09 25.55
C THR A 150 12.73 0.77 24.22
N VAL A 151 11.94 0.42 23.20
CA VAL A 151 11.99 0.92 21.82
C VAL A 151 13.26 0.57 21.03
N THR A 152 14.44 0.62 21.66
CA THR A 152 15.75 0.47 21.01
C THR A 152 16.19 -0.99 20.88
N SER A 153 15.93 -1.81 21.90
CA SER A 153 16.36 -3.20 21.90
C SER A 153 15.55 -4.04 20.90
N LYS A 154 16.24 -4.64 19.93
CA LYS A 154 15.67 -5.64 19.04
C LYS A 154 15.80 -7.00 19.71
N ILE A 155 14.67 -7.53 20.17
CA ILE A 155 14.65 -8.74 20.99
C ILE A 155 14.01 -9.91 20.26
N ARG A 156 14.43 -11.12 20.63
CA ARG A 156 13.84 -12.39 20.20
C ARG A 156 13.50 -13.20 21.43
N PHE A 157 12.31 -13.80 21.46
CA PHE A 157 11.92 -14.74 22.51
C PHE A 157 12.08 -16.16 21.98
N ILE A 158 13.01 -16.92 22.55
CA ILE A 158 13.26 -18.32 22.21
C ILE A 158 12.55 -19.22 23.21
N HIS A 159 11.64 -20.06 22.74
CA HIS A 159 11.00 -21.04 23.60
C HIS A 159 12.02 -22.03 24.15
N SER A 160 12.08 -22.19 25.47
CA SER A 160 13.19 -22.90 26.14
C SER A 160 13.27 -24.39 25.77
N LEU A 161 12.12 -25.06 25.59
CA LEU A 161 12.08 -26.50 25.36
C LEU A 161 12.19 -26.90 23.89
N THR A 162 11.55 -26.16 22.98
CA THR A 162 11.55 -26.51 21.55
C THR A 162 12.56 -25.71 20.75
N GLY A 163 13.13 -24.64 21.32
CA GLY A 163 14.13 -23.81 20.66
C GLY A 163 13.60 -22.99 19.49
N CYS A 164 12.28 -22.90 19.29
CA CYS A 164 11.68 -22.03 18.27
C CYS A 164 11.58 -20.58 18.77
N ALA A 165 11.46 -19.63 17.84
CA ALA A 165 11.32 -18.22 18.16
C ALA A 165 9.85 -17.76 18.07
N LEU A 166 9.41 -16.92 19.00
CA LEU A 166 8.12 -16.24 18.89
C LEU A 166 8.07 -15.42 17.60
N HIS A 167 7.03 -15.60 16.80
CA HIS A 167 6.95 -15.12 15.43
C HIS A 167 5.57 -14.55 15.12
N SER A 168 5.52 -13.51 14.30
CA SER A 168 4.29 -13.03 13.69
C SER A 168 4.55 -12.40 12.32
N ASP A 169 3.78 -12.82 11.31
CA ASP A 169 3.81 -12.27 9.96
C ASP A 169 2.47 -11.56 9.63
N SER A 170 2.21 -11.29 8.35
CA SER A 170 0.97 -10.63 7.91
C SER A 170 -0.20 -11.59 7.69
N LYS A 171 -0.08 -12.88 8.03
CA LYS A 171 -1.19 -13.84 7.85
C LYS A 171 -2.22 -13.62 8.94
N GLN A 172 -3.46 -13.47 8.52
CA GLN A 172 -4.59 -13.27 9.42
C GLN A 172 -5.22 -14.62 9.78
N LEU A 173 -5.65 -14.73 11.03
CA LEU A 173 -6.54 -15.79 11.47
C LEU A 173 -7.92 -15.62 10.79
N PRO A 174 -8.70 -16.70 10.61
CA PRO A 174 -10.07 -16.61 10.15
C PRO A 174 -10.97 -15.84 11.13
N LYS A 175 -12.25 -15.73 10.81
CA LYS A 175 -13.25 -15.00 11.62
C LYS A 175 -13.29 -15.40 13.10
N TRP A 176 -12.98 -16.66 13.44
CA TRP A 176 -12.92 -17.11 14.83
C TRP A 176 -11.77 -16.48 15.65
N GLY A 177 -10.75 -15.93 14.98
CA GLY A 177 -9.65 -15.18 15.57
C GLY A 177 -9.73 -13.69 15.24
N TYR A 178 -10.93 -13.19 14.94
CA TYR A 178 -11.23 -11.78 14.66
C TYR A 178 -10.38 -11.14 13.55
N GLU A 179 -9.89 -11.94 12.60
CA GLU A 179 -9.02 -11.46 11.52
C GLU A 179 -7.73 -10.76 12.02
N GLN A 180 -7.34 -11.07 13.26
CA GLN A 180 -6.07 -10.64 13.84
C GLN A 180 -4.91 -11.46 13.25
N MET A 181 -3.68 -10.97 13.37
CA MET A 181 -2.52 -11.65 12.79
C MET A 181 -2.11 -12.86 13.63
N GLU A 182 -1.65 -13.92 12.97
CA GLU A 182 -1.16 -15.13 13.63
C GLU A 182 0.10 -14.83 14.46
N VAL A 183 0.12 -15.33 15.69
CA VAL A 183 1.35 -15.50 16.48
C VAL A 183 1.64 -17.00 16.58
N SER A 184 2.86 -17.38 16.28
CA SER A 184 3.31 -18.77 16.24
C SER A 184 4.75 -18.88 16.74
N CYS A 185 5.25 -20.08 16.91
CA CYS A 185 6.64 -20.33 17.28
C CYS A 185 7.39 -20.96 16.10
N ASN A 186 8.30 -20.19 15.50
CA ASN A 186 9.01 -20.51 14.27
C ASN A 186 10.32 -21.26 14.56
N PRO A 187 10.49 -22.51 14.09
CA PRO A 187 11.75 -23.24 14.23
C PRO A 187 12.95 -22.57 13.53
N ASN A 188 12.72 -21.75 12.50
CA ASN A 188 13.77 -21.00 11.81
C ASN A 188 14.09 -19.69 12.55
N LEU A 189 15.15 -19.70 13.35
CA LEU A 189 15.57 -18.56 14.18
C LEU A 189 16.02 -17.33 13.39
N ARG A 190 16.43 -17.51 12.13
CA ARG A 190 16.98 -16.44 11.28
C ARG A 190 15.90 -15.56 10.63
N ASP A 191 14.63 -15.91 10.76
CA ASP A 191 13.54 -15.14 10.17
C ASP A 191 13.44 -13.75 10.81
N PRO A 192 13.45 -12.65 10.03
CA PRO A 192 13.36 -11.29 10.56
C PRO A 192 12.04 -10.98 11.27
N ASN A 193 10.96 -11.71 10.97
CA ASN A 193 9.66 -11.56 11.63
C ASN A 193 9.63 -12.18 13.05
N ASN A 194 10.72 -12.83 13.47
CA ASN A 194 10.91 -13.30 14.85
C ASN A 194 11.32 -12.17 15.80
N LEU A 195 11.57 -10.96 15.28
CA LEU A 195 12.05 -9.82 16.05
C LEU A 195 10.89 -9.03 16.64
N TRP A 196 11.07 -8.62 17.89
CA TRP A 196 10.13 -7.85 18.68
C TRP A 196 10.85 -6.67 19.33
N ASN A 197 10.09 -5.73 19.85
CA ASN A 197 10.58 -4.65 20.70
C ASN A 197 9.57 -4.39 21.82
N ILE A 198 10.06 -3.94 22.97
CA ILE A 198 9.19 -3.47 24.05
C ILE A 198 8.82 -2.02 23.74
N GLU A 199 7.55 -1.74 23.46
CA GLU A 199 7.11 -0.40 23.07
C GLU A 199 6.75 0.48 24.27
N ASP A 200 6.02 -0.10 25.22
CA ASP A 200 5.59 0.58 26.44
C ASP A 200 6.06 -0.24 27.64
N ASN A 201 6.46 0.45 28.71
CA ASN A 201 7.01 -0.16 29.90
C ASN A 201 6.60 0.66 31.11
N TYR A 202 5.99 -0.01 32.07
CA TYR A 202 5.54 0.57 33.32
C TYR A 202 6.12 -0.17 34.51
N PHE A 203 6.97 0.52 35.27
CA PHE A 203 7.54 0.07 36.54
C PHE A 203 7.86 1.28 37.43
N PRO A 204 7.04 1.57 38.46
CA PRO A 204 7.08 2.82 39.23
C PRO A 204 8.44 3.23 39.82
N LYS A 205 9.33 2.28 40.12
CA LYS A 205 10.63 2.53 40.78
C LYS A 205 11.74 2.99 39.82
N LEU A 206 11.55 2.90 38.50
CA LEU A 206 12.57 3.30 37.53
C LEU A 206 12.48 4.82 37.23
N PRO A 207 13.51 5.45 36.63
CA PRO A 207 13.44 6.84 36.21
C PRO A 207 12.62 7.00 34.92
N ASN A 208 11.75 8.01 34.89
CA ASN A 208 10.95 8.33 33.70
C ASN A 208 11.82 9.02 32.64
N VAL A 209 11.67 8.63 31.37
CA VAL A 209 12.47 9.16 30.25
C VAL A 209 11.56 9.89 29.25
N SER A 210 12.06 11.00 28.68
CA SER A 210 11.32 11.77 27.68
C SER A 210 11.32 11.09 26.31
N PHE A 211 10.24 11.31 25.54
CA PHE A 211 10.06 10.70 24.21
C PHE A 211 11.07 11.16 23.16
N GLU A 212 11.66 12.34 23.34
CA GLU A 212 12.60 12.93 22.38
C GLU A 212 13.85 12.07 22.18
N VAL A 213 14.23 11.29 23.20
CA VAL A 213 15.37 10.36 23.14
C VAL A 213 15.17 9.26 22.10
N TYR A 214 13.91 8.90 21.79
CA TYR A 214 13.57 7.82 20.86
C TYR A 214 13.14 8.32 19.47
N ALA A 215 13.19 9.64 19.23
CA ALA A 215 12.73 10.19 17.96
C ALA A 215 13.70 9.81 16.83
N PRO A 216 13.23 9.12 15.77
CA PRO A 216 14.08 8.79 14.63
C PRO A 216 14.51 10.06 13.88
N SER A 217 15.68 9.99 13.25
CA SER A 217 16.19 11.05 12.40
C SER A 217 15.28 11.30 11.19
N PHE A 218 15.41 12.48 10.56
CA PHE A 218 14.64 12.80 9.36
C PHE A 218 14.82 11.76 8.26
N LEU A 219 16.05 11.31 8.01
CA LEU A 219 16.34 10.37 6.92
C LEU A 219 15.71 8.99 7.18
N GLU A 220 15.77 8.50 8.43
CA GLU A 220 15.09 7.26 8.81
C GLU A 220 13.58 7.37 8.61
N ARG A 221 12.96 8.47 9.05
CA ARG A 221 11.53 8.73 8.83
C ARG A 221 11.17 8.80 7.35
N PHE A 222 12.03 9.43 6.55
CA PHE A 222 11.84 9.55 5.11
C PHE A 222 11.88 8.17 4.44
N LEU A 223 12.89 7.37 4.72
CA LEU A 223 13.05 6.02 4.15
C LEU A 223 11.93 5.07 4.61
N GLU A 224 11.61 5.07 5.90
CA GLU A 224 10.51 4.26 6.44
C GLU A 224 9.17 4.65 5.82
N SER A 225 8.89 5.95 5.70
CA SER A 225 7.67 6.44 5.06
C SER A 225 7.55 5.96 3.61
N HIS A 226 8.63 5.98 2.83
CA HIS A 226 8.63 5.48 1.46
C HIS A 226 8.46 3.97 1.41
N ALA A 227 9.13 3.21 2.28
CA ALA A 227 8.95 1.76 2.37
C ALA A 227 7.47 1.40 2.65
N VAL A 228 6.82 2.11 3.58
CA VAL A 228 5.39 1.94 3.89
C VAL A 228 4.51 2.35 2.70
N MET A 229 4.85 3.43 1.99
CA MET A 229 4.12 3.84 0.78
C MET A 229 4.21 2.77 -0.31
N PHE A 230 5.38 2.19 -0.56
CA PHE A 230 5.56 1.10 -1.53
C PHE A 230 4.79 -0.15 -1.12
N GLN A 231 4.89 -0.56 0.14
CA GLN A 231 4.17 -1.71 0.66
C GLN A 231 2.65 -1.50 0.55
N GLY A 232 2.14 -0.36 1.01
CA GLY A 232 0.72 -0.02 0.92
C GLY A 232 0.23 0.04 -0.53
N ASN A 233 1.02 0.61 -1.44
CA ASN A 233 0.70 0.70 -2.86
C ASN A 233 0.62 -0.70 -3.51
N SER A 234 1.56 -1.60 -3.19
CA SER A 234 1.56 -2.99 -3.67
C SER A 234 0.43 -3.86 -3.08
N GLY A 235 -0.04 -3.50 -1.87
CA GLY A 235 -1.10 -4.21 -1.15
C GLY A 235 -2.52 -3.88 -1.62
N LEU A 236 -2.70 -2.83 -2.43
CA LEU A 236 -4.00 -2.44 -3.01
C LEU A 236 -4.38 -3.37 -4.16
N LYS A 237 -4.58 -4.65 -3.86
CA LYS A 237 -5.06 -5.65 -4.81
C LYS A 237 -6.59 -5.59 -4.94
N PRO A 238 -7.15 -5.87 -6.12
CA PRO A 238 -8.61 -5.91 -6.30
C PRO A 238 -9.23 -6.92 -5.35
N LYS A 239 -10.31 -6.52 -4.67
CA LYS A 239 -11.11 -7.49 -3.91
C LYS A 239 -11.92 -8.35 -4.87
N GLU A 240 -12.27 -9.57 -4.45
CA GLU A 240 -13.14 -10.43 -5.24
C GLU A 240 -14.48 -9.71 -5.53
N GLY A 241 -14.87 -9.66 -6.80
CA GLY A 241 -16.08 -8.97 -7.26
C GLY A 241 -15.95 -7.46 -7.49
N GLU A 242 -14.81 -6.84 -7.18
CA GLU A 242 -14.59 -5.41 -7.44
C GLU A 242 -14.29 -5.15 -8.93
N ILE A 243 -15.03 -4.23 -9.54
CA ILE A 243 -14.86 -3.88 -10.96
C ILE A 243 -13.75 -2.85 -11.09
N THR A 244 -12.57 -3.30 -11.55
CA THR A 244 -11.42 -2.44 -11.84
C THR A 244 -11.22 -2.29 -13.34
N SER A 245 -10.70 -1.14 -13.81
CA SER A 245 -10.40 -0.96 -15.23
C SER A 245 -9.00 -1.48 -15.59
N ARG A 246 -8.82 -1.92 -16.83
CA ARG A 246 -7.56 -2.43 -17.37
C ARG A 246 -6.90 -1.41 -18.30
N PRO A 247 -5.56 -1.33 -18.35
CA PRO A 247 -4.84 -0.33 -19.16
C PRO A 247 -5.31 -0.24 -20.61
N TRP A 248 -5.48 -1.38 -21.28
CA TRP A 248 -5.91 -1.44 -22.68
C TRP A 248 -7.31 -0.85 -22.95
N GLN A 249 -8.17 -0.74 -21.92
CA GLN A 249 -9.52 -0.20 -22.05
C GLN A 249 -9.54 1.33 -22.14
N TRP A 250 -8.49 1.99 -21.64
CA TRP A 250 -8.51 3.45 -21.47
C TRP A 250 -8.40 4.22 -22.78
N PRO A 251 -7.48 3.88 -23.71
CA PRO A 251 -7.34 4.66 -24.95
C PRO A 251 -8.57 4.55 -25.85
N ILE A 252 -9.23 3.39 -25.87
CA ILE A 252 -10.44 3.16 -26.67
C ILE A 252 -11.72 3.69 -25.99
N ASN A 253 -11.60 4.20 -24.76
CA ASN A 253 -12.72 4.71 -23.96
C ASN A 253 -13.81 3.64 -23.75
N LEU A 254 -13.43 2.39 -23.51
CA LEU A 254 -14.37 1.26 -23.49
C LEU A 254 -15.36 1.35 -22.32
N ARG A 255 -14.87 1.68 -21.12
CA ARG A 255 -15.68 1.75 -19.91
C ARG A 255 -15.18 2.90 -19.03
N GLY A 256 -16.13 3.68 -18.54
CA GLY A 256 -15.88 4.79 -17.62
C GLY A 256 -15.93 4.34 -16.16
N GLN A 257 -16.00 5.32 -15.26
CA GLN A 257 -16.07 5.08 -13.81
C GLN A 257 -17.23 5.86 -13.19
N PHE A 258 -18.01 5.20 -12.34
CA PHE A 258 -19.09 5.86 -11.61
C PHE A 258 -18.58 6.62 -10.39
N PHE A 259 -19.17 7.79 -10.19
CA PHE A 259 -19.10 8.57 -8.98
C PHE A 259 -20.54 8.92 -8.57
N SER A 260 -21.12 8.17 -7.61
CA SER A 260 -22.50 8.43 -7.19
C SER A 260 -22.56 9.49 -6.09
N GLY A 261 -23.38 10.53 -6.30
CA GLY A 261 -23.97 11.34 -5.22
C GLY A 261 -25.40 10.88 -4.91
N GLN A 262 -25.98 11.33 -3.79
CA GLN A 262 -27.33 10.91 -3.37
C GLN A 262 -28.43 11.28 -4.41
N GLN A 263 -28.30 12.41 -5.10
CA GLN A 263 -29.28 12.92 -6.07
C GLN A 263 -28.76 12.96 -7.52
N LEU A 264 -27.48 13.26 -7.70
CA LEU A 264 -26.82 13.37 -9.01
C LEU A 264 -25.83 12.23 -9.21
N ARG A 265 -25.88 11.59 -10.37
CA ARG A 265 -24.87 10.63 -10.81
C ARG A 265 -23.84 11.32 -11.69
N ILE A 266 -22.57 11.16 -11.36
CA ILE A 266 -21.45 11.59 -12.19
C ILE A 266 -20.83 10.34 -12.79
N TYR A 267 -20.57 10.37 -14.09
CA TYR A 267 -19.94 9.28 -14.80
C TYR A 267 -18.69 9.79 -15.50
N LEU A 268 -17.53 9.35 -15.03
CA LEU A 268 -16.25 9.70 -15.60
C LEU A 268 -16.04 8.93 -16.89
N LEU A 269 -16.31 9.59 -18.01
CA LEU A 269 -16.05 9.11 -19.36
C LEU A 269 -15.17 10.12 -20.09
N GLY A 270 -14.20 9.65 -20.87
CA GLY A 270 -13.45 10.52 -21.76
C GLY A 270 -14.37 11.05 -22.87
N ASN A 271 -14.14 12.27 -23.35
CA ASN A 271 -14.87 12.75 -24.54
C ASN A 271 -14.47 11.85 -25.73
N PRO A 272 -15.39 11.03 -26.29
CA PRO A 272 -15.05 10.01 -27.28
C PRO A 272 -14.51 10.61 -28.57
N VAL A 273 -14.94 11.82 -28.96
CA VAL A 273 -14.41 12.53 -30.13
C VAL A 273 -12.92 12.83 -29.96
N ILE A 274 -12.53 13.31 -28.78
CA ILE A 274 -11.13 13.60 -28.46
C ILE A 274 -10.34 12.30 -28.31
N TRP A 275 -10.85 11.31 -27.58
CA TRP A 275 -10.15 10.05 -27.34
C TRP A 275 -9.87 9.29 -28.64
N TRP A 276 -10.88 9.12 -29.47
CA TRP A 276 -10.74 8.39 -30.73
C TRP A 276 -9.99 9.21 -31.77
N GLY A 277 -10.19 10.53 -31.83
CA GLY A 277 -9.40 11.43 -32.68
C GLY A 277 -7.91 11.36 -32.35
N ASN A 278 -7.57 11.38 -31.06
CA ASN A 278 -6.20 11.22 -30.60
C ASN A 278 -5.61 9.84 -30.95
N LEU A 279 -6.39 8.77 -30.83
CA LEU A 279 -5.96 7.43 -31.25
C LEU A 279 -5.65 7.35 -32.75
N VAL A 280 -6.51 7.95 -33.58
CA VAL A 280 -6.30 8.00 -35.04
C VAL A 280 -5.04 8.79 -35.37
N LEU A 281 -4.83 9.95 -34.75
CA LEU A 281 -3.66 10.79 -34.98
C LEU A 281 -2.37 10.17 -34.44
N LEU A 282 -2.43 9.41 -33.34
CA LEU A 282 -1.33 8.60 -32.85
C LEU A 282 -0.96 7.49 -33.86
N GLN A 283 -1.95 6.80 -34.43
CA GLN A 283 -1.69 5.80 -35.48
C GLN A 283 -1.11 6.45 -36.74
N LEU A 284 -1.60 7.63 -37.11
CA LEU A 284 -1.10 8.39 -38.25
C LEU A 284 0.36 8.82 -38.05
N PHE A 285 0.75 9.19 -36.82
CA PHE A 285 2.16 9.45 -36.49
C PHE A 285 3.06 8.26 -36.84
N PHE A 286 2.69 7.04 -36.44
CA PHE A 286 3.46 5.84 -36.77
C PHE A 286 3.54 5.58 -38.28
N ILE A 287 2.43 5.78 -38.99
CA ILE A 287 2.38 5.64 -40.44
C ILE A 287 3.31 6.67 -41.11
N LEU A 288 3.23 7.94 -40.72
CA LEU A 288 4.10 9.00 -41.23
C LEU A 288 5.57 8.67 -40.96
N LYS A 289 5.91 8.26 -39.74
CA LYS A 289 7.29 7.89 -39.38
C LYS A 289 7.79 6.71 -40.24
N LEU A 290 6.97 5.69 -40.43
CA LEU A 290 7.30 4.53 -41.26
C LEU A 290 7.54 4.95 -42.71
N VAL A 291 6.62 5.74 -43.29
CA VAL A 291 6.75 6.24 -44.67
C VAL A 291 8.04 7.04 -44.84
N PHE A 292 8.34 7.99 -43.94
CA PHE A 292 9.56 8.79 -44.03
C PHE A 292 10.81 7.96 -43.87
N SER A 293 10.84 7.00 -42.94
CA SER A 293 11.98 6.09 -42.79
C SER A 293 12.21 5.24 -44.05
N VAL A 294 11.15 4.80 -44.74
CA VAL A 294 11.27 4.07 -46.00
C VAL A 294 11.75 4.97 -47.14
N LEU A 295 11.24 6.21 -47.24
CA LEU A 295 11.66 7.17 -48.26
C LEU A 295 13.15 7.53 -48.13
N GLU A 296 13.60 7.75 -46.89
CA GLU A 296 15.00 8.04 -46.57
C GLU A 296 15.91 6.85 -46.92
N GLN A 297 15.52 5.62 -46.55
CA GLN A 297 16.26 4.41 -46.93
C GLN A 297 16.34 4.18 -48.44
N ARG A 298 15.33 4.64 -49.21
CA ARG A 298 15.32 4.57 -50.67
C ARG A 298 16.13 5.69 -51.34
N GLY A 299 16.70 6.63 -50.59
CA GLY A 299 17.50 7.73 -51.13
C GLY A 299 16.68 8.78 -51.89
N LEU A 300 15.35 8.84 -51.69
CA LEU A 300 14.50 9.86 -52.30
C LEU A 300 14.71 11.19 -51.58
N GLN A 301 15.27 12.18 -52.28
CA GLN A 301 15.49 13.51 -51.72
C GLN A 301 14.19 14.31 -51.70
N LEU A 302 13.67 14.57 -50.50
CA LEU A 302 12.61 15.55 -50.31
C LEU A 302 13.14 16.97 -50.52
N VAL A 303 12.25 17.88 -50.91
CA VAL A 303 12.54 19.32 -50.92
C VAL A 303 13.03 19.74 -49.53
N GLN A 304 14.10 20.53 -49.48
CA GLN A 304 14.79 20.89 -48.23
C GLN A 304 13.84 21.48 -47.16
N THR A 305 12.90 22.32 -47.57
CA THR A 305 11.88 22.90 -46.67
C THR A 305 10.96 21.85 -46.05
N LEU A 306 10.53 20.84 -46.82
CA LEU A 306 9.73 19.73 -46.32
C LEU A 306 10.54 18.83 -45.41
N LYS A 307 11.83 18.61 -45.72
CA LYS A 307 12.73 17.83 -44.85
C LYS A 307 12.88 18.48 -43.47
N GLU A 308 13.13 19.78 -43.41
CA GLU A 308 13.24 20.53 -42.14
C GLU A 308 11.94 20.50 -41.33
N LEU A 309 10.79 20.64 -42.00
CA LEU A 309 9.47 20.50 -41.37
C LEU A 309 9.28 19.08 -40.80
N ASN A 310 9.62 18.05 -41.57
CA ASN A 310 9.52 16.65 -41.16
C ASN A 310 10.40 16.37 -39.93
N ASP A 311 11.66 16.78 -39.97
CA ASP A 311 12.63 16.51 -38.90
C ASP A 311 12.20 17.19 -37.60
N LYS A 312 11.74 18.44 -37.68
CA LYS A 312 11.20 19.17 -36.53
C LYS A 312 9.97 18.49 -35.94
N THR A 313 9.01 18.10 -36.79
CA THR A 313 7.79 17.41 -36.36
C THR A 313 8.09 16.04 -35.76
N ILE A 314 8.92 15.22 -36.40
CA ILE A 314 9.28 13.89 -35.91
C ILE A 314 9.97 13.98 -34.55
N ASN A 315 10.89 14.93 -34.36
CA ASN A 315 11.57 15.13 -33.08
C ASN A 315 10.56 15.53 -31.98
N ALA A 316 9.69 16.50 -32.25
CA ALA A 316 8.64 16.90 -31.30
C ALA A 316 7.69 15.75 -30.97
N SER A 317 7.21 15.03 -31.99
CA SER A 317 6.33 13.88 -31.85
C SER A 317 6.99 12.73 -31.08
N PHE A 318 8.30 12.52 -31.24
CA PHE A 318 9.05 11.50 -30.50
C PHE A 318 9.04 11.79 -28.99
N TRP A 319 9.34 13.02 -28.56
CA TRP A 319 9.31 13.37 -27.13
C TRP A 319 7.90 13.28 -26.54
N LEU A 320 6.89 13.68 -27.30
CA LEU A 320 5.49 13.56 -26.88
C LEU A 320 5.06 12.09 -26.78
N PHE A 321 5.45 11.26 -27.75
CA PHE A 321 5.21 9.82 -27.70
C PHE A 321 5.93 9.15 -26.53
N LEU A 322 7.19 9.53 -26.26
CA LEU A 322 7.93 9.03 -25.11
C LEU A 322 7.23 9.41 -23.80
N GLY A 323 6.74 10.66 -23.69
CA GLY A 323 5.92 11.12 -22.57
C GLY A 323 4.65 10.28 -22.40
N TRP A 324 3.91 10.02 -23.48
CA TRP A 324 2.75 9.13 -23.48
C TRP A 324 3.10 7.72 -23.02
N ALA A 325 4.18 7.14 -23.57
CA ALA A 325 4.61 5.77 -23.28
C ALA A 325 5.05 5.62 -21.81
N LEU A 326 5.83 6.56 -21.27
CA LEU A 326 6.26 6.55 -19.88
C LEU A 326 5.09 6.69 -18.90
N HIS A 327 4.03 7.41 -19.28
CA HIS A 327 2.83 7.56 -18.46
C HIS A 327 1.77 6.49 -18.71
N TYR A 328 1.98 5.53 -19.62
CA TYR A 328 0.99 4.52 -19.96
C TYR A 328 1.50 3.08 -19.79
N LEU A 329 2.68 2.77 -20.34
CA LEU A 329 3.24 1.41 -20.34
C LEU A 329 3.49 0.83 -18.94
N PRO A 330 3.94 1.58 -17.91
CA PRO A 330 4.15 1.02 -16.59
C PRO A 330 2.89 0.38 -15.98
N PHE A 331 1.70 0.86 -16.34
CA PHE A 331 0.45 0.31 -15.82
C PHE A 331 0.16 -1.14 -16.26
N PHE A 332 0.78 -1.63 -17.35
CA PHE A 332 0.66 -3.02 -17.76
C PHE A 332 1.41 -3.99 -16.83
N ALA A 333 2.47 -3.51 -16.17
CA ALA A 333 3.25 -4.30 -15.22
C ALA A 333 2.72 -4.20 -13.77
N MET A 334 1.80 -3.26 -13.49
CA MET A 334 1.26 -3.05 -12.15
C MET A 334 0.14 -4.06 -11.84
N SER A 335 0.28 -4.79 -10.73
CA SER A 335 -0.69 -5.80 -10.26
C SER A 335 -1.70 -5.27 -9.23
N ARG A 336 -1.88 -3.96 -9.13
CA ARG A 336 -2.78 -3.30 -8.18
C ARG A 336 -4.09 -2.87 -8.83
N VAL A 337 -5.03 -2.38 -8.03
CA VAL A 337 -6.24 -1.73 -8.52
C VAL A 337 -5.87 -0.51 -9.38
N LEU A 338 -6.45 -0.48 -10.58
CA LEU A 338 -6.31 0.61 -11.54
C LEU A 338 -7.69 1.13 -11.96
N TYR A 339 -7.70 2.40 -12.35
CA TYR A 339 -8.90 3.16 -12.68
C TYR A 339 -8.67 4.01 -13.92
N PHE A 340 -9.76 4.40 -14.59
CA PHE A 340 -9.73 5.14 -15.85
C PHE A 340 -8.92 6.45 -15.79
N HIS A 341 -8.97 7.17 -14.67
CA HIS A 341 -8.25 8.43 -14.48
C HIS A 341 -6.72 8.30 -14.52
N HIS A 342 -6.16 7.10 -14.34
CA HIS A 342 -4.71 6.88 -14.43
C HIS A 342 -4.17 7.16 -15.84
N TYR A 343 -5.03 7.11 -16.86
CA TYR A 343 -4.65 7.42 -18.24
C TYR A 343 -4.52 8.92 -18.53
N PHE A 344 -5.02 9.81 -17.67
CA PHE A 344 -5.11 11.25 -17.98
C PHE A 344 -3.76 11.93 -18.25
N PRO A 345 -2.67 11.63 -17.51
CA PRO A 345 -1.36 12.16 -17.86
C PRO A 345 -0.92 11.73 -19.27
N ALA A 346 -1.08 10.45 -19.62
CA ALA A 346 -0.76 9.97 -20.96
C ALA A 346 -1.63 10.63 -22.03
N LEU A 347 -2.94 10.79 -21.78
CA LEU A 347 -3.86 11.47 -22.68
C LEU A 347 -3.38 12.90 -23.02
N ILE A 348 -2.86 13.66 -22.06
CA ILE A 348 -2.36 15.02 -22.31
C ILE A 348 -1.23 14.99 -23.36
N PHE A 349 -0.28 14.06 -23.22
CA PHE A 349 0.77 13.87 -24.22
C PHE A 349 0.21 13.46 -25.59
N ASN A 350 -0.80 12.59 -25.62
CA ASN A 350 -1.45 12.17 -26.86
C ASN A 350 -2.20 13.34 -27.54
N SER A 351 -2.90 14.19 -26.77
CA SER A 351 -3.57 15.39 -27.30
C SER A 351 -2.58 16.39 -27.87
N MET A 352 -1.44 16.61 -27.20
CA MET A 352 -0.37 17.46 -27.72
C MET A 352 0.25 16.89 -29.00
N LEU A 353 0.49 15.57 -29.03
CA LEU A 353 0.97 14.88 -30.23
C LEU A 353 0.00 15.05 -31.39
N SER A 354 -1.29 14.89 -31.12
CA SER A 354 -2.38 15.05 -32.09
C SER A 354 -2.40 16.45 -32.70
N ALA A 355 -2.22 17.50 -31.87
CA ALA A 355 -2.10 18.87 -32.35
C ALA A 355 -0.87 19.08 -33.25
N VAL A 356 0.28 18.50 -32.89
CA VAL A 356 1.52 18.58 -33.70
C VAL A 356 1.33 17.89 -35.05
N ILE A 357 0.72 16.70 -35.08
CA ILE A 357 0.43 15.96 -36.33
C ILE A 357 -0.57 16.71 -37.19
N LEU A 358 -1.65 17.24 -36.61
CA LEU A 358 -2.64 18.02 -37.36
C LEU A 358 -2.00 19.27 -37.98
N ASN A 359 -1.20 20.02 -37.22
CA ASN A 359 -0.48 21.18 -37.71
C ASN A 359 0.50 20.79 -38.83
N TYR A 360 1.20 19.67 -38.69
CA TYR A 360 2.09 19.15 -39.72
C TYR A 360 1.36 18.87 -41.04
N LEU A 361 0.22 18.18 -41.00
CA LEU A 361 -0.57 17.88 -42.20
C LEU A 361 -1.05 19.15 -42.92
N LEU A 362 -1.48 20.16 -42.16
CA LEU A 362 -1.91 21.45 -42.70
C LEU A 362 -0.75 22.21 -43.36
N ASN A 363 0.45 22.17 -42.77
CA ASN A 363 1.63 22.79 -43.37
C ASN A 363 2.08 22.06 -44.64
N VAL A 364 2.02 20.72 -44.66
CA VAL A 364 2.31 19.93 -45.88
C VAL A 364 1.31 20.26 -46.99
N LEU A 365 0.01 20.36 -46.68
CA LEU A 365 -1.00 20.80 -47.65
C LEU A 365 -0.71 22.20 -48.19
N GLY A 366 -0.20 23.10 -47.34
CA GLY A 366 0.23 24.45 -47.75
C GLY A 366 1.37 24.49 -48.75
N HIS A 367 2.20 23.45 -48.82
CA HIS A 367 3.23 23.30 -49.85
C HIS A 367 2.71 22.70 -51.16
N ILE A 368 1.53 22.07 -51.15
CA ILE A 368 0.93 21.40 -52.32
C ILE A 368 -0.10 22.31 -53.02
N LEU A 369 -0.83 23.12 -52.25
CA LEU A 369 -1.96 23.91 -52.73
C LEU A 369 -1.60 25.40 -52.92
N PRO A 370 -2.36 26.15 -53.73
CA PRO A 370 -2.23 27.62 -53.81
C PRO A 370 -2.43 28.27 -52.44
N GLU A 371 -1.65 29.31 -52.13
CA GLU A 371 -1.58 29.94 -50.80
C GLU A 371 -2.95 30.33 -50.23
N ILE A 372 -3.83 30.91 -51.07
CA ILE A 372 -5.18 31.32 -50.68
C ILE A 372 -6.01 30.11 -50.25
N LEU A 373 -5.97 29.03 -51.04
CA LEU A 373 -6.71 27.81 -50.77
C LEU A 373 -6.15 27.07 -49.55
N ALA A 374 -4.83 27.03 -49.40
CA ALA A 374 -4.16 26.45 -48.24
C ALA A 374 -4.55 27.16 -46.93
N LYS A 375 -4.49 28.49 -46.91
CA LYS A 375 -4.93 29.29 -45.75
C LYS A 375 -6.41 29.09 -45.45
N PHE A 376 -7.27 29.06 -46.47
CA PHE A 376 -8.69 28.78 -46.29
C PHE A 376 -8.92 27.41 -45.65
N ILE A 377 -8.29 26.35 -46.17
CA ILE A 377 -8.38 24.99 -45.62
C ILE A 377 -7.85 24.93 -44.19
N GLN A 378 -6.74 25.59 -43.89
CA GLN A 378 -6.17 25.64 -42.54
C GLN A 378 -7.16 26.25 -41.54
N HIS A 379 -7.75 27.42 -41.85
CA HIS A 379 -8.73 28.06 -40.98
C HIS A 379 -10.01 27.22 -40.86
N LEU A 380 -10.46 26.60 -41.95
CA LEU A 380 -11.64 25.73 -41.95
C LEU A 380 -11.42 24.51 -41.05
N VAL A 381 -10.29 23.79 -41.20
CA VAL A 381 -9.98 22.59 -40.40
C VAL A 381 -9.82 22.95 -38.93
N LEU A 382 -9.11 24.04 -38.59
CA LEU A 382 -8.96 24.49 -37.21
C LEU A 382 -10.31 24.93 -36.60
N GLY A 383 -11.11 25.68 -37.36
CA GLY A 383 -12.45 26.12 -36.94
C GLY A 383 -13.40 24.94 -36.71
N LEU A 384 -13.42 23.97 -37.63
CA LEU A 384 -14.22 22.74 -37.48
C LEU A 384 -13.73 21.90 -36.30
N THR A 385 -12.42 21.75 -36.11
CA THR A 385 -11.86 21.00 -34.97
C THR A 385 -12.29 21.63 -33.64
N LEU A 386 -12.18 22.96 -33.52
CA LEU A 386 -12.61 23.68 -32.33
C LEU A 386 -14.13 23.55 -32.11
N ALA A 387 -14.93 23.73 -33.16
CA ALA A 387 -16.38 23.58 -33.10
C ALA A 387 -16.79 22.15 -32.66
N CYS A 388 -16.15 21.12 -33.20
CA CYS A 388 -16.39 19.73 -32.83
C CYS A 388 -16.01 19.45 -31.36
N VAL A 389 -14.90 20.00 -30.87
CA VAL A 389 -14.49 19.86 -29.46
C VAL A 389 -15.50 20.53 -28.53
N VAL A 390 -15.92 21.76 -28.84
CA VAL A 390 -16.91 22.50 -28.04
C VAL A 390 -18.27 21.80 -28.07
N TYR A 391 -18.74 21.40 -29.26
CA TYR A 391 -20.01 20.71 -29.41
C TYR A 391 -20.04 19.37 -28.69
N SER A 392 -18.98 18.56 -28.84
CA SER A 392 -18.88 17.27 -28.13
C SER A 392 -18.80 17.47 -26.62
N PHE A 393 -18.11 18.50 -26.12
CA PHE A 393 -18.15 18.83 -24.69
C PHE A 393 -19.57 19.16 -24.22
N ILE A 394 -20.32 20.00 -24.93
CA ILE A 394 -21.71 20.35 -24.58
C ILE A 394 -22.57 19.08 -24.56
N LEU A 395 -22.43 18.22 -25.56
CA LEU A 395 -23.17 16.96 -25.68
C LEU A 395 -22.93 16.02 -24.47
N PHE A 396 -21.68 15.87 -24.03
CA PHE A 396 -21.28 14.98 -22.93
C PHE A 396 -21.24 15.67 -21.55
N SER A 397 -21.48 16.99 -21.48
CA SER A 397 -21.41 17.78 -20.25
C SER A 397 -22.28 17.27 -19.09
N PRO A 398 -23.47 16.65 -19.31
CA PRO A 398 -24.25 16.08 -18.21
C PRO A 398 -23.50 14.98 -17.44
N LEU A 399 -22.62 14.21 -18.11
CA LEU A 399 -21.82 13.18 -17.45
C LEU A 399 -20.86 13.77 -16.40
N ALA A 400 -20.37 14.99 -16.64
CA ALA A 400 -19.41 15.69 -15.79
C ALA A 400 -20.11 16.59 -14.74
N TYR A 401 -21.14 17.34 -15.13
CA TYR A 401 -21.87 18.25 -14.23
C TYR A 401 -22.94 17.56 -13.39
N GLY A 402 -23.30 16.32 -13.73
CA GLY A 402 -24.25 15.49 -12.98
C GLY A 402 -25.52 15.23 -13.78
N MET A 403 -25.95 13.97 -13.76
CA MET A 403 -27.23 13.52 -14.31
C MET A 403 -28.23 13.29 -13.17
N ASP A 404 -29.47 13.75 -13.37
CA ASP A 404 -30.56 13.47 -12.44
C ASP A 404 -31.01 12.01 -12.55
N ASN A 405 -31.21 11.34 -11.41
CA ASN A 405 -31.71 9.97 -11.32
C ASN A 405 -33.08 9.78 -12.01
N SER A 406 -33.92 10.81 -12.04
CA SER A 406 -35.23 10.78 -12.72
C SER A 406 -35.11 10.88 -14.25
N ALA A 407 -33.98 11.36 -14.75
CA ALA A 407 -33.71 11.57 -16.17
C ALA A 407 -32.99 10.39 -16.85
N ALA A 408 -32.60 9.33 -16.12
CA ALA A 408 -32.02 8.11 -16.70
C ALA A 408 -33.00 7.37 -17.64
N ALA A 409 -34.30 7.69 -17.58
CA ALA A 409 -35.34 7.22 -18.50
C ALA A 409 -35.67 8.20 -19.64
N ASN A 410 -35.02 9.37 -19.70
CA ASN A 410 -35.29 10.38 -20.72
C ASN A 410 -34.39 10.18 -21.95
N SER A 411 -34.96 10.37 -23.14
CA SER A 411 -34.32 10.13 -24.45
C SER A 411 -32.95 10.81 -24.67
N SER A 412 -32.56 11.81 -23.88
CA SER A 412 -31.30 12.56 -24.02
C SER A 412 -30.06 11.76 -23.61
N THR A 413 -30.08 11.01 -22.51
CA THR A 413 -28.95 10.18 -22.05
C THR A 413 -28.76 8.94 -22.93
N SER A 414 -29.86 8.37 -23.45
CA SER A 414 -29.78 7.28 -24.43
C SER A 414 -29.06 7.68 -25.73
N ARG A 415 -29.17 8.94 -26.16
CA ARG A 415 -28.54 9.44 -27.40
C ARG A 415 -27.02 9.57 -27.30
N ILE A 416 -26.48 9.72 -26.09
CA ILE A 416 -25.03 9.86 -25.87
C ILE A 416 -24.36 8.53 -25.52
N LYS A 417 -25.12 7.44 -25.38
CA LYS A 417 -24.60 6.09 -25.18
C LYS A 417 -24.19 5.48 -26.51
N TRP A 418 -22.93 5.70 -26.91
CA TRP A 418 -22.40 5.18 -28.19
C TRP A 418 -21.84 3.75 -28.07
N LEU A 419 -21.49 3.31 -26.87
CA LEU A 419 -21.05 1.94 -26.59
C LEU A 419 -21.95 1.30 -25.53
N ASP A 420 -22.27 0.02 -25.72
CA ASP A 420 -23.09 -0.75 -24.77
C ASP A 420 -22.44 -0.87 -23.39
N SER A 421 -21.11 -0.90 -23.37
CA SER A 421 -20.26 -0.94 -22.18
C SER A 421 -20.25 0.36 -21.36
N TRP A 422 -20.86 1.44 -21.87
CA TRP A 422 -21.08 2.65 -21.08
C TRP A 422 -22.36 2.51 -20.27
N GLU A 423 -22.20 2.39 -18.95
CA GLU A 423 -23.28 1.97 -18.05
C GLU A 423 -23.92 3.14 -17.27
N PHE A 424 -23.88 4.38 -17.76
CA PHE A 424 -24.44 5.53 -17.04
C PHE A 424 -25.97 5.59 -16.98
#